data_AF-A0A0B8QIW0-F1
#
_entry.id   AF-A0A0B8QIW0-F1
#
_cell.length_a   1.000
_cell.length_b   1.000
_cell.length_c   1.000
_cell.angle_alpha   90.00
_cell.angle_beta   90.00
_cell.angle_gamma   90.00
#
_symmetry.space_group_name_H-M   'P 1'
#
loop_
_entity.id
_entity.type
_entity.pdbx_description
1 polymer ?
#
loop_
_entity_poly.entity_id
_entity_poly.type
_entity_poly.pdbx_seq_one_letter_code
_entity_poly.pdbx_strand_id
1 'polypeptide(L)'
;MEEVKKLLAEGADVNALDPLMGNAPIHFAAQAHNLPMLKLLVENGAFVNLQSVRLGASPLMLAVWYRNIEGVEYLLSLPDTDTSLIAAFGMSLKTLMILVQIQRIKPP
;
A
#
# COMPACT_ATOMS: atom_id res chain seq x y z
N MET A 1 -2.53 -13.21 -12.48
CA MET A 1 -2.33 -11.98 -13.28
C MET A 1 -3.36 -11.88 -14.40
N GLU A 2 -3.55 -12.91 -15.25
CA GLU A 2 -4.50 -12.83 -16.38
C GLU A 2 -5.96 -12.57 -15.98
N GLU A 3 -6.48 -13.24 -14.95
CA GLU A 3 -7.84 -12.99 -14.47
C GLU A 3 -8.04 -11.55 -14.00
N VAL A 4 -7.05 -10.99 -13.30
CA VAL A 4 -7.11 -9.60 -12.82
C VAL A 4 -7.10 -8.61 -13.99
N LYS A 5 -6.24 -8.84 -14.99
CA LYS A 5 -6.22 -8.01 -16.21
C LYS A 5 -7.56 -8.05 -16.95
N LYS A 6 -8.17 -9.23 -17.05
CA LYS A 6 -9.49 -9.40 -17.66
C LYS A 6 -10.56 -8.59 -16.92
N LEU A 7 -10.62 -8.70 -15.59
CA LEU A 7 -11.59 -7.94 -14.78
C LEU A 7 -11.41 -6.43 -14.94
N LEU A 8 -10.16 -5.94 -14.95
CA LEU A 8 -9.87 -4.52 -15.18
C LEU A 8 -10.30 -4.07 -16.59
N ALA A 9 -10.08 -4.90 -17.61
CA ALA A 9 -10.53 -4.64 -18.98
C ALA A 9 -12.06 -4.64 -19.12
N GLU A 10 -12.77 -5.39 -18.26
CA GLU A 10 -14.24 -5.39 -18.17
C GLU A 10 -14.80 -4.22 -17.35
N GLY A 11 -13.94 -3.31 -16.87
CA GLY A 11 -14.34 -2.11 -16.15
C GLY A 11 -14.49 -2.29 -14.64
N ALA A 12 -13.88 -3.34 -14.07
CA ALA A 12 -13.80 -3.45 -12.61
C ALA A 12 -13.09 -2.22 -12.02
N ASP A 13 -13.66 -1.67 -10.95
CA ASP A 13 -13.08 -0.53 -10.25
C ASP A 13 -11.80 -0.95 -9.50
N VAL A 14 -10.65 -0.49 -10.01
CA VAL A 14 -9.32 -0.75 -9.45
C VAL A 14 -9.15 -0.18 -8.02
N ASN A 15 -10.00 0.77 -7.63
CA ASN A 15 -10.00 1.44 -6.33
C ASN A 15 -11.12 0.94 -5.40
N ALA A 16 -11.86 -0.10 -5.80
CA ALA A 16 -12.95 -0.65 -5.02
C ALA A 16 -12.50 -1.03 -3.61
N LEU A 17 -13.25 -0.60 -2.59
CA LEU A 17 -12.90 -0.82 -1.20
C LEU A 17 -13.57 -2.08 -0.66
N ASP A 18 -12.79 -2.92 0.04
CA ASP A 18 -13.37 -4.05 0.75
C ASP A 18 -14.25 -3.58 1.93
N PRO A 19 -15.34 -4.29 2.25
CA PRO A 19 -16.28 -3.85 3.28
C PRO A 19 -15.77 -4.02 4.72
N LEU A 20 -14.71 -4.81 4.94
CA LEU A 20 -14.19 -5.10 6.28
C LEU A 20 -13.26 -3.99 6.75
N MET A 21 -12.23 -3.67 5.98
CA MET A 21 -11.18 -2.71 6.37
C MET A 21 -11.18 -1.44 5.52
N GLY A 22 -11.92 -1.43 4.41
CA GLY A 22 -11.87 -0.36 3.43
C GLY A 22 -10.52 -0.28 2.73
N ASN A 23 -9.91 -1.42 2.45
CA ASN A 23 -8.71 -1.54 1.63
C ASN A 23 -9.11 -1.71 0.17
N ALA A 24 -8.50 -0.90 -0.69
CA ALA A 24 -8.43 -1.15 -2.13
C ALA A 24 -7.42 -2.25 -2.50
N PRO A 25 -7.51 -2.86 -3.69
CA PRO A 25 -6.53 -3.82 -4.22
C PRO A 25 -5.06 -3.42 -4.02
N ILE A 26 -4.74 -2.12 -4.17
CA ILE A 26 -3.38 -1.60 -4.04
C ILE A 26 -2.79 -1.78 -2.63
N HIS A 27 -3.64 -1.74 -1.58
CA HIS A 27 -3.23 -2.01 -0.20
C HIS A 27 -2.82 -3.48 -0.02
N PHE A 28 -3.63 -4.40 -0.56
CA PHE A 28 -3.33 -5.83 -0.48
C PHE A 28 -2.07 -6.19 -1.26
N ALA A 29 -1.83 -5.58 -2.43
CA ALA A 29 -0.61 -5.80 -3.20
C ALA A 29 0.64 -5.32 -2.43
N ALA A 30 0.56 -4.15 -1.80
CA ALA A 30 1.62 -3.61 -0.96
C ALA A 30 1.91 -4.49 0.26
N GLN A 31 0.86 -4.96 0.95
CA GLN A 31 0.96 -5.89 2.09
C GLN A 31 1.52 -7.26 1.70
N ALA A 32 1.14 -7.80 0.53
CA ALA A 32 1.46 -9.16 0.12
C ALA A 32 2.82 -9.33 -0.57
N HIS A 33 3.66 -8.28 -0.61
CA HIS A 33 4.94 -8.29 -1.34
C HIS A 33 4.80 -8.61 -2.83
N ASN A 34 3.67 -8.26 -3.43
CA ASN A 34 3.37 -8.58 -4.82
C ASN A 34 3.63 -7.37 -5.71
N LEU A 35 4.91 -7.09 -5.99
CA LEU A 35 5.33 -5.98 -6.84
C LEU A 35 4.67 -6.03 -8.24
N PRO A 36 4.57 -7.17 -8.94
CA PRO A 36 3.89 -7.22 -10.23
C PRO A 36 2.43 -6.79 -10.17
N MET A 37 1.69 -7.20 -9.12
CA MET A 37 0.31 -6.75 -8.93
C MET A 37 0.25 -5.27 -8.58
N LEU A 38 1.16 -4.79 -7.74
CA LEU A 38 1.24 -3.39 -7.34
C LEU A 38 1.44 -2.48 -8.58
N LYS A 39 2.38 -2.84 -9.46
CA LYS A 39 2.61 -2.16 -10.75
C LYS A 39 1.37 -2.20 -11.65
N LEU A 40 0.79 -3.38 -11.84
CA LEU A 40 -0.40 -3.54 -12.69
C LEU A 40 -1.54 -2.63 -12.23
N LEU A 41 -1.79 -2.55 -10.92
CA LEU A 41 -2.86 -1.71 -10.37
C LEU A 41 -2.58 -0.23 -10.61
N VAL A 42 -1.35 0.24 -10.37
CA VAL A 42 -0.94 1.63 -10.63
C VAL A 42 -1.07 1.98 -12.12
N GLU A 43 -0.62 1.08 -13.01
CA GLU A 43 -0.75 1.23 -14.47
C GLU A 43 -2.22 1.33 -14.92
N ASN A 44 -3.16 0.75 -14.17
CA ASN A 44 -4.59 0.80 -14.43
C ASN A 44 -5.32 1.89 -13.63
N GLY A 45 -4.60 2.88 -13.09
CA GLY A 45 -5.19 4.06 -12.45
C GLY A 45 -5.53 3.89 -10.97
N ALA A 46 -4.91 2.92 -10.28
CA ALA A 46 -5.02 2.85 -8.83
C ALA A 46 -4.45 4.11 -8.17
N PHE A 47 -5.20 4.67 -7.24
CA PHE A 47 -4.80 5.85 -6.50
C PHE A 47 -3.68 5.50 -5.51
N VAL A 48 -2.47 5.92 -5.84
CA VAL A 48 -1.23 5.60 -5.10
C VAL A 48 -1.23 6.06 -3.63
N ASN A 49 -2.03 7.09 -3.33
CA ASN A 49 -2.17 7.70 -2.00
C ASN A 49 -3.48 7.35 -1.31
N LEU A 50 -4.30 6.45 -1.88
CA LEU A 50 -5.60 6.10 -1.30
C LEU A 50 -5.40 5.53 0.10
N GLN A 51 -5.97 6.18 1.11
CA GLN A 51 -5.89 5.73 2.49
C GLN A 51 -7.01 4.73 2.77
N SER A 52 -6.69 3.62 3.43
CA SER A 52 -7.70 2.67 3.86
C SER A 52 -8.69 3.30 4.85
N VAL A 53 -9.96 2.91 4.77
CA VAL A 53 -11.02 3.61 5.55
C VAL A 53 -10.81 3.47 7.05
N ARG A 54 -10.47 2.27 7.53
CA ARG A 54 -10.37 2.04 8.99
C ARG A 54 -9.10 2.59 9.62
N LEU A 55 -7.97 2.43 8.94
CA LEU A 55 -6.66 2.74 9.51
C LEU A 55 -6.05 4.00 8.93
N GLY A 56 -6.63 4.59 7.88
CA GLY A 56 -5.99 5.69 7.16
C GLY A 56 -4.64 5.29 6.55
N ALA A 57 -4.36 4.00 6.37
CA ALA A 57 -3.05 3.57 5.92
C ALA A 57 -2.97 3.67 4.40
N SER A 58 -1.95 4.35 3.87
CA SER A 58 -1.67 4.35 2.43
C SER A 58 -0.95 3.05 2.00
N PRO A 59 -0.92 2.72 0.70
CA PRO A 59 -0.14 1.59 0.19
C PRO A 59 1.33 1.64 0.61
N LEU A 60 1.94 2.83 0.62
CA LEU A 60 3.33 3.01 1.05
C LEU A 60 3.51 2.69 2.53
N MET A 61 2.59 3.13 3.39
CA MET A 61 2.64 2.81 4.82
C MET A 61 2.53 1.30 5.07
N LEU A 62 1.65 0.61 4.34
CA LEU A 62 1.54 -0.85 4.43
C LEU A 62 2.81 -1.53 3.90
N ALA A 63 3.37 -1.07 2.78
CA ALA A 63 4.64 -1.61 2.28
C ALA A 63 5.77 -1.48 3.32
N VAL A 64 5.87 -0.35 4.03
CA VAL A 64 6.82 -0.18 5.13
C VAL A 64 6.52 -1.12 6.29
N TRP A 65 5.28 -1.16 6.77
CA TRP A 65 4.88 -1.99 7.92
C TRP A 65 5.17 -3.48 7.68
N TYR A 66 4.85 -3.98 6.50
CA TYR A 66 5.09 -5.37 6.10
C TYR A 66 6.52 -5.62 5.58
N ARG A 67 7.39 -4.60 5.52
CA ARG A 67 8.78 -4.70 5.05
C ARG A 67 8.90 -5.13 3.59
N ASN A 68 7.94 -4.74 2.77
CA ASN A 68 7.97 -4.92 1.32
C ASN A 68 8.92 -3.89 0.68
N ILE A 69 10.22 -4.18 0.72
CA ILE A 69 11.27 -3.26 0.24
C ILE A 69 11.07 -2.87 -1.22
N GLU A 70 10.81 -3.84 -2.09
CA GLU A 70 10.58 -3.57 -3.52
C GLU A 70 9.33 -2.71 -3.76
N GLY A 71 8.26 -2.94 -3.00
CA GLY A 71 7.06 -2.10 -3.04
C GLY A 71 7.31 -0.68 -2.52
N VAL A 72 8.11 -0.52 -1.47
CA VAL A 72 8.52 0.80 -0.96
C VAL A 72 9.33 1.55 -2.01
N GLU A 73 10.35 0.91 -2.59
CA GLU A 73 11.19 1.51 -3.63
C GLU A 73 10.36 1.92 -4.85
N TYR A 74 9.47 1.04 -5.32
CA TYR A 74 8.59 1.34 -6.42
C TYR A 74 7.64 2.50 -6.12
N LEU A 75 6.91 2.47 -5.00
CA LEU A 75 5.99 3.55 -4.65
C LEU A 75 6.74 4.89 -4.49
N LEU A 76 7.90 4.91 -3.83
CA LEU A 76 8.70 6.14 -3.70
C LEU A 76 9.27 6.66 -5.02
N SER A 77 9.36 5.83 -6.06
CA SER A 77 9.76 6.26 -7.40
C SER A 77 8.65 6.93 -8.20
N LEU A 78 7.39 6.81 -7.75
CA LEU A 78 6.25 7.44 -8.43
C LEU A 78 6.19 8.93 -8.07
N PRO A 79 5.94 9.82 -9.04
CA PRO A 79 5.97 11.27 -8.81
C PRO A 79 4.88 11.76 -7.86
N ASP A 80 3.74 11.06 -7.83
CA ASP A 80 2.56 11.49 -7.07
C ASP A 80 2.52 10.93 -5.65
N THR A 81 3.53 10.18 -5.21
CA THR A 81 3.50 9.54 -3.89
C THR A 81 3.69 10.54 -2.74
N ASP A 82 2.68 10.60 -1.86
CA ASP A 82 2.66 11.48 -0.71
C ASP A 82 3.16 10.75 0.55
N THR A 83 4.33 11.19 1.03
CA THR A 83 4.97 10.66 2.25
C THR A 83 4.56 11.38 3.53
N SER A 84 3.79 12.48 3.41
CA SER A 84 3.32 13.31 4.51
C SER A 84 2.01 12.82 5.13
N LEU A 85 1.34 11.86 4.50
CA LEU A 85 0.10 11.27 4.97
C LEU A 85 0.24 10.72 6.39
N ILE A 86 -0.88 10.73 7.10
CA ILE A 86 -0.98 10.30 8.50
C ILE A 86 -2.12 9.28 8.60
N ALA A 87 -1.80 8.10 9.13
CA ALA A 87 -2.74 7.05 9.46
C ALA A 87 -3.42 7.31 10.82
N ALA A 88 -4.27 6.38 11.26
CA ALA A 88 -4.93 6.43 12.55
C ALA A 88 -3.93 6.65 13.70
N PHE A 89 -4.41 7.32 14.76
CA PHE A 89 -3.59 7.66 15.94
C PHE A 89 -2.39 8.57 15.65
N GLY A 90 -2.40 9.33 14.55
CA GLY A 90 -1.30 10.25 14.21
C GLY A 90 -0.07 9.56 13.64
N MET A 91 -0.22 8.32 13.15
CA MET A 91 0.90 7.50 12.70
C MET A 91 1.39 7.95 11.31
N SER A 92 2.54 8.60 11.26
CA SER A 92 3.20 9.01 10.00
C SER A 92 4.09 7.90 9.43
N LEU A 93 4.48 8.03 8.15
CA LEU A 93 5.48 7.16 7.52
C LEU A 93 6.80 7.13 8.32
N LYS A 94 7.25 8.28 8.82
CA LYS A 94 8.48 8.39 9.64
C LYS A 94 8.36 7.60 10.93
N THR A 95 7.21 7.67 11.60
CA THR A 95 6.93 6.91 12.82
C THR A 95 6.98 5.40 12.54
N LEU A 96 6.36 4.97 11.43
CA LEU A 96 6.38 3.57 10.98
C LEU A 96 7.79 3.04 10.73
N MET A 97 8.64 3.80 10.02
CA MET A 97 10.02 3.39 9.75
C MET A 97 10.83 3.15 11.03
N ILE A 98 10.66 4.00 12.04
CA ILE A 98 11.33 3.83 13.35
C ILE A 98 10.84 2.57 14.05
N LEU A 99 9.52 2.34 14.10
CA LEU A 99 8.93 1.16 14.76
C LEU A 99 9.36 -0.16 14.11
N VAL A 100 9.39 -0.20 12.77
CA VAL A 100 9.84 -1.38 12.02
C VAL A 100 11.33 -1.65 12.23
N GLN A 101 12.15 -0.62 12.48
CA GLN A 101 13.55 -0.78 12.85
C GLN A 101 13.73 -1.25 14.30
N ILE A 102 12.89 -0.81 15.24
CA ILE A 102 12.95 -1.19 16.66
C ILE A 102 12.64 -2.68 16.87
N GLN A 103 11.80 -3.30 16.03
CA GLN A 103 11.56 -4.75 16.08
C GLN A 103 12.83 -5.61 15.80
N ARG A 104 13.98 -5.00 15.46
CA ARG A 104 15.29 -5.67 15.42
C ARG A 104 15.93 -5.82 16.80
N ILE A 105 15.47 -5.08 17.81
CA ILE A 105 15.89 -5.25 19.20
C ILE A 105 14.92 -6.24 19.83
N LYS A 106 15.20 -7.55 19.70
CA LYS A 106 14.70 -8.49 20.70
C LYS A 106 15.27 -8.05 22.05
N PRO A 107 14.46 -7.92 23.12
CA PRO A 107 15.03 -7.84 24.45
C PRO A 107 15.90 -9.10 24.68
N PRO A 108 16.99 -8.99 25.47
CA PRO A 108 17.91 -10.09 25.73
C PRO A 108 17.23 -11.33 26.29
#